data_AF-A0A439MR90-F1
#
_entry.id   AF-A0A439MR90-F1
#
_cell.length_a   1.000
_cell.length_b   1.000
_cell.length_c   1.000
_cell.angle_alpha   90.00
_cell.angle_beta   90.00
_cell.angle_gamma   90.00
#
_symmetry.space_group_name_H-M   'P 1'
#
loop_
_entity.id
_entity.type
_entity.pdbx_description
1 polymer ?
#
loop_
_entity_poly.entity_id
_entity_poly.type
_entity_poly.pdbx_seq_one_letter_code
_entity_poly.pdbx_strand_id
1 'polypeptide(L)' 'MTQLRSHTRLVRKLQDALGDQLCVALDDATVVEIMLNPDGKLFIERLGHGVVSAGAMSPAAAEVIIG' A
#
# COMPACT_ATOMS: atom_id res chain seq x y z
N MET A 1 -11.63 -14.96 17.19
CA MET A 1 -10.26 -14.68 17.69
C MET A 1 -10.25 -13.28 18.29
N THR A 2 -9.91 -13.13 19.57
CA THR A 2 -9.83 -11.81 20.21
C THR A 2 -8.59 -11.09 19.70
N GLN A 3 -8.74 -10.05 18.87
CA GLN A 3 -7.59 -9.24 18.44
C GLN A 3 -6.99 -8.51 19.65
N LEU A 4 -5.67 -8.59 19.81
CA LEU A 4 -4.93 -7.79 20.78
C LEU A 4 -5.06 -6.31 20.39
N ARG A 5 -5.21 -5.39 21.36
CA ARG A 5 -5.32 -3.95 21.09
C ARG A 5 -4.14 -3.39 20.27
N SER A 6 -2.96 -3.98 20.39
CA SER A 6 -1.78 -3.64 19.60
C SER A 6 -1.97 -3.92 18.10
N HIS A 7 -2.67 -5.00 17.76
CA HIS A 7 -2.93 -5.39 16.37
C HIS A 7 -3.81 -4.35 15.67
N THR A 8 -4.94 -3.98 16.27
CA THR A 8 -5.84 -2.97 15.69
C THR A 8 -5.15 -1.62 15.48
N ARG A 9 -4.29 -1.22 16.43
CA ARG A 9 -3.50 0.01 16.28
C ARG A 9 -2.47 -0.09 15.16
N LEU A 10 -1.80 -1.24 15.01
CA LEU A 10 -0.85 -1.47 13.92
C LEU A 10 -1.55 -1.39 12.55
N VAL A 11 -2.67 -2.10 12.38
CA VAL A 11 -3.45 -2.09 11.14
C VAL A 11 -3.86 -0.68 10.78
N ARG A 12 -4.37 0.10 11.74
CA ARG A 12 -4.75 1.49 11.50
C ARG A 12 -3.57 2.35 11.07
N LYS A 13 -2.41 2.23 11.74
CA LYS A 13 -1.20 2.98 11.37
C LYS A 13 -0.75 2.65 9.94
N LEU A 14 -0.84 1.39 9.52
CA LEU A 14 -0.50 0.95 8.17
C LEU A 14 -1.50 1.48 7.14
N GLN A 15 -2.80 1.41 7.42
CA GLN A 15 -3.84 1.97 6.56
C GLN A 15 -3.66 3.48 6.37
N ASP A 16 -3.39 4.22 7.45
CA ASP A 16 -3.13 5.65 7.39
C ASP A 16 -1.88 5.97 6.55
N ALA A 17 -0.83 5.14 6.62
CA ALA A 17 0.41 5.32 5.84
C ALA A 17 0.25 4.94 4.36
N LEU A 18 -0.49 3.86 4.07
CA LEU A 18 -0.80 3.42 2.71
C LEU A 18 -1.73 4.40 1.99
N GLY A 19 -2.67 4.99 2.72
CA GLY A 19 -3.71 5.85 2.18
C GLY A 19 -4.78 5.08 1.41
N ASP A 20 -5.88 5.79 1.11
CA ASP A 20 -7.09 5.18 0.55
C ASP A 20 -6.84 4.47 -0.78
N GLN A 21 -6.06 5.07 -1.68
CA GLN A 21 -5.82 4.52 -3.01
C GLN A 21 -5.09 3.17 -2.98
N LEU A 22 -4.08 3.03 -2.11
CA LEU A 22 -3.36 1.77 -1.97
C LEU A 22 -4.17 0.74 -1.17
N CYS A 23 -4.96 1.18 -0.18
CA CYS A 23 -5.88 0.28 0.50
C CYS A 23 -6.90 -0.32 -0.48
N VAL A 24 -7.48 0.49 -1.36
CA VAL A 24 -8.38 0.02 -2.43
C VAL A 24 -7.66 -0.92 -3.40
N ALA A 25 -6.41 -0.63 -3.75
CA ALA A 25 -5.61 -1.52 -4.60
C ALA A 25 -5.30 -2.87 -3.92
N LEU A 26 -5.07 -2.89 -2.61
CA LEU A 26 -4.81 -4.12 -1.85
C LEU A 26 -6.06 -5.01 -1.73
N ASP A 27 -7.26 -4.41 -1.70
CA ASP A 27 -8.53 -5.14 -1.66
C ASP A 27 -9.00 -5.63 -3.05
N ASP A 28 -8.32 -5.20 -4.12
CA ASP A 28 -8.70 -5.51 -5.50
C ASP A 28 -8.02 -6.80 -6.00
N ALA A 29 -8.83 -7.84 -6.21
CA ALA A 29 -8.36 -9.14 -6.67
C ALA A 29 -7.72 -9.13 -8.08
N THR A 30 -7.84 -8.04 -8.84
CA THR A 30 -7.16 -7.88 -10.13
C THR A 30 -5.75 -7.34 -9.99
N VAL A 31 -5.38 -6.76 -8.84
CA VAL A 31 -4.03 -6.25 -8.59
C VAL A 31 -3.09 -7.42 -8.34
N VAL A 32 -1.98 -7.42 -9.08
CA VAL A 32 -0.94 -8.45 -9.01
C VAL A 32 0.22 -7.98 -8.14
N GLU A 33 0.68 -6.75 -8.37
CA GLU A 33 1.82 -6.18 -7.68
C GLU A 33 1.63 -4.67 -7.46
N ILE A 34 2.08 -4.17 -6.31
CA ILE A 34 2.22 -2.75 -6.02
C ILE A 34 3.70 -2.49 -5.75
N MET A 35 4.31 -1.62 -6.55
CA MET A 35 5.72 -1.28 -6.46
C MET A 35 5.88 0.16 -5.98
N LEU A 36 6.79 0.36 -5.02
CA LEU A 36 7.30 1.66 -4.65
C LEU A 36 8.76 1.75 -5.06
N ASN A 37 9.07 2.65 -5.98
CA ASN A 37 10.44 2.88 -6.40
C ASN A 37 11.18 3.77 -5.39
N PRO A 38 12.53 3.70 -5.34
CA PRO A 38 13.34 4.56 -4.46
C PRO A 38 13.17 6.07 -4.71
N ASP A 39 12.71 6.47 -5.89
CA ASP A 39 12.38 7.86 -6.22
C ASP A 39 10.97 8.29 -5.74
N GLY A 40 10.28 7.42 -5.01
CA GLY A 40 8.96 7.65 -4.44
C GLY A 40 7.80 7.37 -5.40
N LYS A 41 8.05 7.00 -6.66
CA LYS A 41 6.96 6.71 -7.61
C LYS A 41 6.32 5.36 -7.33
N LEU A 42 4.98 5.34 -7.38
CA LEU A 42 4.18 4.14 -7.24
C LEU A 42 3.74 3.60 -8.60
N PHE A 43 3.75 2.29 -8.72
CA PHE A 43 3.23 1.55 -9.87
C PHE A 43 2.37 0.40 -9.40
N ILE A 44 1.31 0.10 -10.15
CA ILE A 44 0.41 -1.01 -9.88
C ILE A 44 0.31 -1.87 -11.14
N GLU A 45 0.56 -3.16 -11.01
CA GLU A 45 0.28 -4.15 -12.03
C GLU A 45 -1.11 -4.75 -11.81
N ARG A 46 -1.90 -4.85 -12.88
CA ARG A 46 -3.22 -5.49 -12.87
C ARG A 46 -3.33 -6.57 -13.95
N LEU A 47 -4.07 -7.64 -13.65
CA LEU A 47 -4.33 -8.74 -14.57
C LEU A 47 -4.85 -8.21 -15.92
N GLY A 48 -4.10 -8.47 -16.99
CA GLY A 48 -4.48 -8.08 -18.36
C GLY A 48 -4.28 -6.60 -18.71
N HIS A 49 -3.78 -5.76 -17.80
CA HIS A 49 -3.65 -4.31 -18.01
C HIS A 49 -2.20 -3.80 -17.94
N GLY A 50 -1.24 -4.66 -17.57
CA GLY A 50 0.17 -4.30 -17.42
C GLY A 50 0.40 -3.37 -16.21
N VAL A 51 1.56 -2.71 -16.19
CA VAL A 51 2.00 -1.83 -15.11
C VAL A 51 1.62 -0.38 -15.40
N VAL A 52 0.94 0.26 -14.46
CA VAL A 52 0.47 1.66 -14.58
C VAL A 52 0.96 2.50 -13.40
N SER A 53 1.31 3.76 -13.66
CA SER A 53 1.67 4.70 -12.58
C SER A 53 0.47 4.99 -11.68
N ALA A 54 0.68 4.93 -10.37
CA ALA A 54 -0.35 5.09 -9.35
C ALA A 54 -0.12 6.29 -8.43
N GLY A 55 0.79 7.20 -8.80
CA GLY A 55 1.13 8.38 -8.02
C GLY A 55 2.50 8.28 -7.36
N ALA A 56 2.65 8.90 -6.19
CA ALA A 56 3.89 8.92 -5.45
C ALA A 56 3.64 8.82 -3.93
N MET A 57 4.65 8.35 -3.21
CA MET A 57 4.62 8.20 -1.76
C MET A 57 5.76 9.00 -1.11
N SER A 58 5.48 9.61 0.03
CA SER A 58 6.51 10.27 0.83
C SER A 58 7.48 9.26 1.46
N PRO A 59 8.77 9.59 1.65
CA PRO A 59 9.71 8.71 2.35
C PRO A 59 9.25 8.34 3.77
N ALA A 60 8.58 9.25 4.48
CA ALA A 60 8.06 8.98 5.81
C ALA A 60 6.95 7.93 5.83
N ALA A 61 6.06 7.94 4.83
CA ALA A 61 5.05 6.89 4.68
C ALA A 61 5.68 5.55 4.28
N ALA A 62 6.67 5.58 3.38
CA ALA A 62 7.42 4.41 2.96
C ALA A 62 8.12 3.70 4.13
N GLU A 63 8.78 4.46 4.99
CA GLU A 63 9.42 3.97 6.22
C GLU A 63 8.43 3.29 7.16
N VAL A 64 7.20 3.80 7.27
CA VAL A 64 6.17 3.18 8.13
C VAL A 64 5.71 1.81 7.60
N ILE A 65 5.76 1.60 6.28
CA ILE A 65 5.22 0.40 5.62
C ILE A 65 6.30 -0.68 5.44
N ILE A 66 7.52 -0.29 5.08
CA ILE A 66 8.60 -1.21 4.64
C ILE A 66 9.82 -1.16 5.57
N GLY A 67 10.00 -0.07 6.33
CA GLY A 67 11.15 0.17 7.22
C GLY A 67 11.08 -0.55 8.57
#